data_AF-A0A4P6MVF7-F1
#
_entry.id   AF-A0A4P6MVF7-F1
#
_cell.length_a   1.000
_cell.length_b   1.000
_cell.length_c   1.000
_cell.angle_alpha   90.00
_cell.angle_beta   90.00
_cell.angle_gamma   90.00
#
_symmetry.space_group_name_H-M   'P 1'
#
loop_
_entity.id
_entity.type
_entity.pdbx_description
1 polymer ?
#
loop_
_entity_poly.entity_id
_entity_poly.type
_entity_poly.pdbx_seq_one_letter_code
_entity_poly.pdbx_strand_id
1 'polypeptide(L)'
;MVTDVRRRWSAPFRPRNYRAAWSTLTTSRRPVDALDRYVRGSGDYPWTVTLRTPIGPLDLLVPHAHDVRTVNEVFHRHDYGTGRPEVVVDIGGNIGISAAYWLSRSATSRVHVWEPVPHNLETLRHNVAPFGDRCVVHEAALAPVAGPATFLIDPVGRYSGLAEYQSTTEGRVAVEVRCEAVADALTAVLEREGRIDLVKVDTEGSEDAIVAAIPTHLRASIGEIVHEYPGGVRRIRN
;
A
#
# COMPACT_ATOMS: atom_id res chain seq x y z
N MET A 1 -13.55 -1.31 -18.86
CA MET A 1 -13.50 -0.01 -19.57
C MET A 1 -14.63 0.97 -19.24
N VAL A 2 -15.88 0.54 -18.98
CA VAL A 2 -17.02 1.45 -18.72
C VAL A 2 -17.00 2.09 -17.29
N THR A 3 -16.31 1.45 -16.34
CA THR A 3 -16.20 1.90 -14.94
C THR A 3 -15.21 3.05 -14.72
N ASP A 4 -14.11 3.09 -15.49
CA ASP A 4 -13.06 4.10 -15.34
C ASP A 4 -13.48 5.47 -15.91
N VAL A 5 -14.31 5.47 -16.97
CA VAL A 5 -14.89 6.68 -17.54
C VAL A 5 -15.88 7.33 -16.55
N ARG A 6 -16.80 6.58 -15.93
CA ARG A 6 -17.73 7.14 -14.92
C ARG A 6 -17.03 7.68 -13.66
N ARG A 7 -15.90 7.09 -13.26
CA ARG A 7 -15.07 7.63 -12.16
C ARG A 7 -14.41 8.97 -12.53
N ARG A 8 -13.95 9.14 -13.78
CA ARG A 8 -13.36 10.40 -14.26
C ARG A 8 -14.32 11.60 -14.25
N TRP A 9 -15.59 11.41 -14.61
CA TRP A 9 -16.57 12.51 -14.64
C TRP A 9 -17.13 12.90 -13.27
N SER A 10 -17.09 11.99 -12.28
CA SER A 10 -17.52 12.29 -10.89
C SER A 10 -16.39 12.79 -9.99
N ALA A 11 -15.14 12.73 -10.46
CA ALA A 11 -13.96 13.19 -9.74
C ALA A 11 -14.01 14.68 -9.31
N PRO A 12 -14.42 15.65 -10.15
CA PRO A 12 -14.48 17.05 -9.72
C PRO A 12 -15.63 17.35 -8.74
N PHE A 13 -16.53 16.40 -8.43
CA PHE A 13 -17.65 16.65 -7.51
C PHE A 13 -17.45 16.02 -6.13
N ARG A 14 -16.29 15.42 -5.87
CA ARG A 14 -15.95 14.86 -4.55
C ARG A 14 -14.98 15.79 -3.82
N PRO A 15 -15.36 16.37 -2.65
CA PRO A 15 -14.49 17.25 -1.85
C PRO A 15 -13.10 16.66 -1.56
N ARG A 16 -13.01 15.33 -1.47
CA ARG A 16 -11.77 14.58 -1.27
C ARG A 16 -10.74 14.81 -2.39
N ASN A 17 -11.17 15.06 -3.62
CA ASN A 17 -10.27 15.25 -4.76
C ASN A 17 -9.66 16.65 -4.81
N TYR A 18 -10.38 17.68 -4.35
CA TYR A 18 -9.83 19.03 -4.19
C TYR A 18 -8.77 19.09 -3.09
N ARG A 19 -9.01 18.39 -1.96
CA ARG A 19 -8.01 18.27 -0.89
C ARG A 19 -6.75 17.57 -1.36
N ALA A 20 -6.90 16.48 -2.12
CA ALA A 20 -5.75 15.79 -2.71
C ALA A 20 -5.00 16.70 -3.69
N ALA A 21 -5.69 17.41 -4.58
CA ALA A 21 -5.06 18.35 -5.50
C ALA A 21 -4.28 19.46 -4.77
N TRP A 22 -4.86 20.04 -3.71
CA TRP A 22 -4.17 21.00 -2.87
C TRP A 22 -2.94 20.39 -2.17
N SER A 23 -3.09 19.18 -1.62
CA SER A 23 -1.96 18.47 -1.02
C SER A 23 -0.85 18.21 -2.04
N THR A 24 -1.18 17.92 -3.30
CA THR A 24 -0.16 17.77 -4.37
C THR A 24 0.66 19.06 -4.54
N LEU A 25 0.03 20.24 -4.46
CA LEU A 25 0.73 21.53 -4.56
C LEU A 25 1.75 21.74 -3.43
N THR A 26 1.48 21.21 -2.24
CA THR A 26 2.34 21.39 -1.06
C THR A 26 3.34 20.26 -0.87
N THR A 27 2.99 19.05 -1.31
CA THR A 27 3.73 17.81 -1.02
C THR A 27 4.64 17.41 -2.17
N SER A 28 4.25 17.62 -3.43
CA SER A 28 5.12 17.31 -4.58
C SER A 28 6.11 18.44 -4.85
N ARG A 29 7.35 18.11 -5.22
CA ARG A 29 8.32 19.11 -5.71
C ARG A 29 7.99 19.62 -7.11
N ARG A 30 7.27 18.84 -7.92
CA ARG A 30 6.84 19.18 -9.29
C ARG A 30 5.32 18.99 -9.40
N PRO A 31 4.52 19.85 -8.76
CA PRO A 31 3.09 19.60 -8.61
C PRO A 31 2.30 19.58 -9.92
N VAL A 32 2.68 20.41 -10.90
CA VAL A 32 2.03 20.43 -12.22
C VAL A 32 2.24 19.11 -12.96
N ASP A 33 3.48 18.61 -12.98
CA ASP A 33 3.84 17.32 -13.59
C ASP A 33 3.12 16.15 -12.88
N ALA A 34 3.12 16.16 -11.54
CA ALA A 34 2.42 15.14 -10.74
C ALA A 34 0.90 15.13 -11.00
N LEU A 35 0.27 16.29 -11.10
CA LEU A 35 -1.16 16.40 -11.42
C LEU A 35 -1.46 15.97 -12.86
N ASP A 36 -0.63 16.35 -13.82
CA ASP A 36 -0.80 15.96 -15.22
C ASP A 36 -0.73 14.43 -15.38
N ARG A 37 0.29 13.81 -14.79
CA ARG A 37 0.46 12.35 -14.74
C ARG A 37 -0.72 11.67 -14.05
N TYR A 38 -1.20 12.20 -12.94
CA TYR A 38 -2.36 11.64 -12.23
C TYR A 38 -3.67 11.70 -13.04
N VAL A 39 -3.95 12.85 -13.67
CA VAL A 39 -5.22 13.08 -14.38
C VAL A 39 -5.21 12.39 -15.74
N ARG A 40 -4.13 12.57 -16.51
CA ARG A 40 -4.04 12.17 -17.92
C ARG A 40 -3.35 10.81 -18.10
N GLY A 41 -2.58 10.34 -17.12
CA GLY A 41 -1.71 9.17 -17.31
C GLY A 41 -0.57 9.44 -18.28
N SER A 42 -0.21 10.71 -18.48
CA SER A 42 0.82 11.18 -19.41
C SER A 42 2.24 10.91 -18.88
N GLY A 43 3.24 11.22 -19.72
CA GLY A 43 4.66 11.20 -19.39
C GLY A 43 5.32 9.85 -19.56
N ASP A 44 6.65 9.87 -19.51
CA ASP A 44 7.48 8.66 -19.59
C ASP A 44 7.56 7.97 -18.23
N TYR A 45 7.70 6.64 -18.27
CA TYR A 45 7.87 5.78 -17.10
C TYR A 45 9.06 4.81 -17.34
N PRO A 46 9.80 4.40 -16.29
CA PRO A 46 9.56 4.71 -14.89
C PRO A 46 9.81 6.19 -14.54
N TRP A 47 9.03 6.72 -13.60
CA TRP A 47 9.12 8.11 -13.14
C TRP A 47 9.57 8.19 -11.69
N THR A 48 10.52 9.07 -11.38
CA THR A 48 10.88 9.36 -9.99
C THR A 48 10.11 10.58 -9.51
N VAL A 49 9.20 10.38 -8.55
CA VAL A 49 8.51 11.48 -7.88
C VAL A 49 9.28 11.91 -6.65
N THR A 50 9.58 13.21 -6.54
CA THR A 50 10.14 13.79 -5.31
C THR A 50 9.04 14.43 -4.47
N LEU A 51 8.89 13.96 -3.24
CA LEU A 51 7.91 14.39 -2.26
C LEU A 51 8.58 15.11 -1.10
N ARG A 52 7.85 16.04 -0.48
CA ARG A 52 8.24 16.72 0.77
C ARG A 52 7.64 15.95 1.93
N THR A 53 8.48 15.49 2.84
CA THR A 53 8.04 14.75 4.03
C THR A 53 8.56 15.45 5.28
N PRO A 54 7.99 15.13 6.47
CA PRO A 54 8.40 15.78 7.72
C PRO A 54 9.88 15.65 8.08
N ILE A 55 10.58 14.63 7.60
CA ILE A 55 12.01 14.40 7.91
C ILE A 55 12.94 14.71 6.74
N GLY A 56 12.40 15.17 5.60
CA GLY A 56 13.20 15.54 4.43
C GLY A 56 12.48 15.30 3.10
N PRO A 57 13.14 15.54 1.97
CA PRO A 57 12.63 15.06 0.69
C PRO A 57 12.76 13.54 0.58
N LEU A 58 11.84 12.95 -0.17
CA LEU A 58 11.82 11.53 -0.50
C LEU A 58 11.63 11.36 -2.00
N ASP A 59 12.50 10.59 -2.63
CA ASP A 59 12.35 10.16 -4.02
C ASP A 59 11.74 8.75 -4.05
N LEU A 60 10.71 8.56 -4.90
CA LEU A 60 10.07 7.26 -5.11
C LEU A 60 10.01 6.95 -6.60
N LEU A 61 10.46 5.76 -6.97
CA LEU A 61 10.32 5.17 -8.29
C LEU A 61 8.88 4.69 -8.49
N VAL A 62 8.28 5.13 -9.58
CA VAL A 62 6.91 4.85 -10.00
C VAL A 62 6.97 4.21 -11.40
N PRO A 63 6.87 2.88 -11.51
CA PRO A 63 7.08 2.16 -12.77
C PRO A 63 5.98 2.37 -13.81
N HIS A 64 4.75 2.66 -13.38
CA HIS A 64 3.62 2.81 -14.30
C HIS A 64 2.69 3.96 -13.91
N ALA A 65 1.96 4.49 -14.91
CA ALA A 65 0.96 5.55 -14.70
C ALA A 65 -0.14 5.19 -13.68
N HIS A 66 -0.38 3.90 -13.44
CA HIS A 66 -1.39 3.45 -12.47
C HIS A 66 -0.87 3.54 -11.04
N ASP A 67 0.44 3.48 -10.82
CA ASP A 67 1.07 3.61 -9.51
C ASP A 67 1.09 5.06 -9.00
N VAL A 68 0.97 6.03 -9.92
CA VAL A 68 0.74 7.44 -9.57
C VAL A 68 -0.54 7.58 -8.73
N ARG A 69 -1.53 6.70 -8.92
CA ARG A 69 -2.73 6.67 -8.07
C ARG A 69 -2.39 6.29 -6.62
N THR A 70 -1.45 5.37 -6.38
CA THR A 70 -1.01 5.01 -5.02
C THR A 70 -0.33 6.19 -4.34
N VAL A 71 0.53 6.92 -5.07
CA VAL A 71 1.15 8.15 -4.55
C VAL A 71 0.05 9.14 -4.12
N ASN A 72 -0.98 9.31 -4.94
CA ASN A 72 -2.11 10.17 -4.61
C ASN A 72 -2.91 9.68 -3.40
N GLU A 73 -3.22 8.39 -3.31
CA GLU A 73 -4.00 7.79 -2.22
C GLU A 73 -3.27 7.91 -0.87
N VAL A 74 -1.95 7.68 -0.88
CA VAL A 74 -1.11 7.67 0.32
C VAL A 74 -0.68 9.09 0.72
N PHE A 75 0.00 9.82 -0.17
CA PHE A 75 0.64 11.10 0.17
C PHE A 75 -0.29 12.31 0.05
N HIS A 76 -1.35 12.23 -0.76
CA HIS A 76 -2.21 13.39 -1.01
C HIS A 76 -3.61 13.25 -0.40
N ARG A 77 -4.22 12.05 -0.47
CA ARG A 77 -5.54 11.74 0.09
C ARG A 77 -5.45 11.25 1.54
N HIS A 78 -4.29 10.75 1.94
CA HIS A 78 -4.00 10.21 3.28
C HIS A 78 -4.97 9.12 3.70
N ASP A 79 -5.27 8.16 2.82
CA ASP A 79 -6.30 7.16 3.08
C ASP A 79 -6.02 6.33 4.32
N TYR A 80 -4.77 5.98 4.55
CA TYR A 80 -4.34 5.23 5.73
C TYR A 80 -4.02 6.13 6.93
N GLY A 81 -4.23 7.45 6.81
CA GLY A 81 -4.17 8.42 7.90
C GLY A 81 -2.94 9.33 7.87
N THR A 82 -2.94 10.32 8.76
CA THR A 82 -1.88 11.33 8.92
C THR A 82 -1.09 11.15 10.21
N GLY A 83 -1.27 10.03 10.91
CA GLY A 83 -0.51 9.70 12.11
C GLY A 83 0.99 9.54 11.86
N ARG A 84 1.73 9.27 12.95
CA ARG A 84 3.14 8.90 12.94
C ARG A 84 3.33 7.62 13.76
N PRO A 85 2.77 6.49 13.30
CA PRO A 85 2.93 5.21 14.00
C PRO A 85 4.41 4.85 14.12
N GLU A 86 4.82 4.29 15.26
CA GLU A 86 6.19 3.83 15.49
C GLU A 86 6.40 2.45 14.87
N VAL A 87 5.42 1.55 14.96
CA VAL A 87 5.48 0.21 14.34
C VAL A 87 4.29 -0.01 13.42
N VAL A 88 4.56 -0.26 12.15
CA VAL A 88 3.55 -0.53 11.12
C VAL A 88 3.73 -1.90 10.50
N VAL A 89 2.62 -2.59 10.28
CA VAL A 89 2.53 -3.76 9.41
C VAL A 89 1.78 -3.35 8.14
N ASP A 90 2.44 -3.46 6.99
CA ASP A 90 1.91 -3.14 5.66
C ASP A 90 1.69 -4.43 4.87
N ILE A 91 0.43 -4.86 4.77
CA ILE A 91 0.02 -6.06 4.03
C ILE A 91 -0.40 -5.66 2.61
N GLY A 92 0.29 -6.23 1.62
CA GLY A 92 0.17 -5.86 0.21
C GLY A 92 0.92 -4.56 -0.10
N GLY A 93 2.23 -4.58 0.16
CA GLY A 93 3.10 -3.42 0.05
C GLY A 93 3.24 -2.85 -1.36
N ASN A 94 2.89 -3.62 -2.39
CA ASN A 94 3.05 -3.28 -3.80
C ASN A 94 4.48 -2.73 -4.05
N ILE A 95 4.62 -1.55 -4.64
CA ILE A 95 5.91 -0.90 -4.89
C ILE A 95 6.46 -0.08 -3.69
N GLY A 96 5.94 -0.30 -2.47
CA GLY A 96 6.50 0.26 -1.23
C GLY A 96 6.11 1.71 -0.89
N ILE A 97 5.16 2.32 -1.62
CA ILE A 97 4.78 3.73 -1.42
C ILE A 97 4.19 3.99 -0.02
N SER A 98 3.34 3.09 0.49
CA SER A 98 2.77 3.19 1.84
C SER A 98 3.82 3.03 2.93
N ALA A 99 4.68 2.01 2.83
CA ALA A 99 5.82 1.84 3.73
C ALA A 99 6.70 3.09 3.79
N ALA A 100 7.10 3.62 2.63
CA ALA A 100 7.93 4.83 2.54
C ALA A 100 7.21 6.08 3.10
N TYR A 101 5.89 6.17 2.99
CA TYR A 101 5.11 7.24 3.60
C TYR A 101 5.25 7.27 5.12
N TRP A 102 5.11 6.15 5.83
CA TRP A 102 5.28 6.16 7.29
C TRP A 102 6.74 6.37 7.69
N LEU A 103 7.68 5.72 7.01
CA LEU A 103 9.13 5.84 7.30
C LEU A 103 9.68 7.26 7.10
N SER A 104 9.07 8.02 6.20
CA SER A 104 9.44 9.41 5.91
C SER A 104 8.74 10.45 6.80
N ARG A 105 7.86 10.02 7.71
CA ARG A 105 7.19 10.90 8.68
C ARG A 105 7.82 10.87 10.05
N SER A 106 8.50 9.81 10.44
CA SER A 106 9.27 9.78 11.69
C SER A 106 10.61 9.12 11.46
N ALA A 107 11.65 9.62 12.12
CA ALA A 107 12.95 8.96 12.17
C ALA A 107 12.92 7.65 12.97
N THR A 108 11.90 7.45 13.81
CA THR A 108 11.72 6.27 14.67
C THR A 108 10.76 5.23 14.11
N SER A 109 9.97 5.57 13.08
CA SER A 109 9.03 4.61 12.50
C SER A 109 9.76 3.41 11.92
N ARG A 110 9.22 2.23 12.17
CA ARG A 110 9.60 0.93 11.64
C ARG A 110 8.42 0.32 10.90
N VAL A 111 8.70 -0.32 9.77
CA VAL A 111 7.67 -0.92 8.92
C VAL A 111 8.08 -2.35 8.56
N HIS A 112 7.18 -3.29 8.82
CA HIS A 112 7.24 -4.63 8.25
C HIS A 112 6.26 -4.69 7.08
N VAL A 113 6.76 -4.94 5.87
CA VAL A 113 5.97 -4.92 4.64
C VAL A 113 5.99 -6.28 3.95
N TRP A 114 4.81 -6.78 3.59
CA TRP A 114 4.63 -8.04 2.86
C TRP A 114 4.19 -7.76 1.43
N GLU A 115 4.95 -8.30 0.47
CA GLU A 115 4.62 -8.24 -0.96
C GLU A 115 5.10 -9.53 -1.65
N PRO A 116 4.22 -10.27 -2.33
CA PRO A 116 4.62 -11.52 -2.99
C PRO A 116 5.12 -11.35 -4.43
N VAL A 117 4.84 -10.23 -5.11
CA VAL A 117 5.08 -10.11 -6.56
C VAL A 117 6.53 -9.70 -6.85
N PRO A 118 7.33 -10.48 -7.61
CA PRO A 118 8.76 -10.22 -7.80
C PRO A 118 9.12 -8.84 -8.39
N HIS A 119 8.36 -8.35 -9.38
CA HIS A 119 8.64 -7.03 -9.98
C HIS A 119 8.22 -5.87 -9.08
N ASN A 120 7.16 -6.05 -8.27
CA ASN A 120 6.80 -5.10 -7.22
C ASN A 120 7.89 -5.07 -6.15
N LEU A 121 8.37 -6.23 -5.72
CA LEU A 121 9.46 -6.37 -4.75
C LEU A 121 10.75 -5.67 -5.18
N GLU A 122 11.10 -5.70 -6.46
CA GLU A 122 12.25 -4.94 -6.99
C GLU A 122 12.09 -3.44 -6.75
N THR A 123 10.94 -2.89 -7.12
CA THR A 123 10.63 -1.45 -6.93
C THR A 123 10.46 -1.09 -5.46
N LEU A 124 9.81 -1.96 -4.68
CA LEU A 124 9.63 -1.79 -3.23
C LEU A 124 11.00 -1.66 -2.56
N ARG A 125 11.91 -2.60 -2.80
CA ARG A 125 13.27 -2.55 -2.24
C ARG A 125 14.00 -1.27 -2.61
N HIS A 126 13.89 -0.83 -3.87
CA HIS A 126 14.46 0.45 -4.30
C HIS A 126 13.88 1.63 -3.50
N ASN A 127 12.56 1.70 -3.37
CA ASN A 127 11.86 2.78 -2.69
C ASN A 127 12.10 2.83 -1.18
N VAL A 128 12.32 1.67 -0.54
CA VAL A 128 12.56 1.61 0.92
C VAL A 128 14.04 1.55 1.31
N ALA A 129 14.95 1.36 0.36
CA ALA A 129 16.40 1.30 0.61
C ALA A 129 16.94 2.49 1.44
N PRO A 130 16.50 3.75 1.24
CA PRO A 130 16.96 4.89 2.05
C PRO A 130 16.66 4.79 3.55
N PHE A 131 15.77 3.89 3.97
CA PHE A 131 15.36 3.74 5.36
C PHE A 131 16.11 2.64 6.12
N GLY A 132 16.94 1.84 5.43
CA GLY A 132 17.78 0.82 6.04
C GLY A 132 16.99 -0.21 6.84
N ASP A 133 17.47 -0.50 8.05
CA ASP A 133 16.92 -1.48 8.98
C ASP A 133 15.52 -1.14 9.53
N ARG A 134 15.05 0.10 9.32
CA ARG A 134 13.69 0.52 9.69
C ARG A 134 12.62 -0.11 8.81
N CYS A 135 12.98 -0.67 7.65
CA CYS A 135 12.03 -1.41 6.82
C CYS A 135 12.47 -2.87 6.69
N VAL A 136 11.59 -3.78 7.09
CA VAL A 136 11.75 -5.23 6.89
C VAL A 136 10.81 -5.66 5.79
N VAL A 137 11.37 -6.14 4.68
CA VAL A 137 10.62 -6.63 3.52
C VAL A 137 10.46 -8.14 3.62
N HIS A 138 9.23 -8.61 3.52
CA HIS A 138 8.88 -10.02 3.54
C HIS A 138 8.32 -10.43 2.17
N GLU A 139 8.98 -11.40 1.54
CA GLU A 139 8.68 -11.89 0.19
C GLU A 139 7.62 -13.00 0.22
N ALA A 140 6.47 -12.66 0.77
CA ALA A 140 5.34 -13.58 0.93
C ALA A 140 4.02 -12.80 0.91
N ALA A 141 2.94 -13.47 0.55
CA ALA A 141 1.60 -12.98 0.82
C ALA A 141 1.24 -13.28 2.28
N LEU A 142 0.44 -12.42 2.91
CA LEU A 142 -0.27 -12.81 4.14
C LEU A 142 -1.68 -13.27 3.79
N ALA A 143 -2.07 -14.38 4.38
CA ALA A 143 -3.35 -15.02 4.16
C ALA A 143 -3.95 -15.51 5.51
N PRO A 144 -5.23 -15.92 5.53
CA PRO A 144 -5.81 -16.54 6.72
C PRO A 144 -5.07 -17.80 7.18
N VAL A 145 -4.47 -18.55 6.26
CA VAL A 145 -3.73 -19.79 6.53
C VAL A 145 -2.43 -19.79 5.73
N ALA A 146 -1.36 -20.37 6.29
CA ALA A 146 -0.08 -20.54 5.62
C ALA A 146 -0.11 -21.65 4.57
N GLY A 147 0.71 -21.53 3.53
CA GLY A 147 0.85 -22.53 2.48
C GLY A 147 1.12 -21.91 1.10
N PRO A 148 1.42 -22.74 0.09
CA PRO A 148 1.44 -22.26 -1.28
C PRO A 148 0.02 -21.87 -1.73
N ALA A 149 -0.11 -20.78 -2.49
CA ALA A 149 -1.36 -20.37 -3.09
C ALA A 149 -1.16 -19.81 -4.50
N THR A 150 -2.20 -19.95 -5.33
CA THR A 150 -2.21 -19.32 -6.65
C THR A 150 -2.46 -17.82 -6.50
N PHE A 151 -1.56 -17.01 -7.05
CA PHE A 151 -1.66 -15.56 -7.14
C PHE A 151 -1.86 -15.15 -8.60
N LEU A 152 -2.81 -14.25 -8.85
CA LEU A 152 -3.07 -13.71 -10.19
C LEU A 152 -2.38 -12.36 -10.33
N ILE A 153 -1.33 -12.33 -11.14
CA ILE A 153 -0.56 -11.12 -11.42
C ILE A 153 -1.11 -10.43 -12.66
N ASP A 154 -1.54 -9.18 -12.51
CA ASP A 154 -1.88 -8.32 -13.64
C ASP A 154 -0.61 -7.71 -14.28
N PRO A 155 -0.66 -7.25 -15.54
CA PRO A 155 0.54 -6.77 -16.24
C PRO A 155 1.24 -5.57 -15.58
N VAL A 156 0.52 -4.81 -14.75
CA VAL A 156 1.06 -3.65 -14.02
C VAL A 156 1.54 -4.04 -12.62
N GLY A 157 1.07 -5.16 -12.07
CA GLY A 157 1.38 -5.62 -10.71
C GLY A 157 0.51 -5.01 -9.61
N ARG A 158 -0.16 -3.89 -9.90
CA ARG A 158 -0.97 -3.14 -8.93
C ARG A 158 -2.25 -3.87 -8.50
N TYR A 159 -2.94 -4.53 -9.44
CA TYR A 159 -4.27 -5.14 -9.25
C TYR A 159 -4.17 -6.66 -9.08
N SER A 160 -3.09 -7.09 -8.44
CA SER A 160 -2.71 -8.49 -8.31
C SER A 160 -3.12 -9.01 -6.93
N GLY A 161 -3.61 -10.25 -6.87
CA GLY A 161 -4.15 -10.81 -5.63
C GLY A 161 -4.29 -12.33 -5.67
N LEU A 162 -4.59 -12.91 -4.51
CA LEU A 162 -4.84 -14.34 -4.34
C LEU A 162 -6.04 -14.79 -5.18
N ALA A 163 -5.87 -15.84 -5.98
CA ALA A 163 -6.84 -16.27 -6.99
C ALA A 163 -8.22 -16.59 -6.42
N GLU A 164 -8.29 -17.11 -5.19
CA GLU A 164 -9.56 -17.44 -4.52
C GLU A 164 -10.44 -16.22 -4.20
N TYR A 165 -9.86 -15.02 -4.16
CA TYR A 165 -10.57 -13.76 -3.92
C TYR A 165 -10.80 -12.93 -5.20
N GLN A 166 -10.46 -13.48 -6.37
CA GLN A 166 -10.61 -12.79 -7.64
C GLN A 166 -11.83 -13.28 -8.40
N SER A 167 -12.59 -12.33 -8.97
CA SER A 167 -13.78 -12.65 -9.78
C SER A 167 -13.47 -13.03 -11.22
N THR A 168 -12.24 -12.79 -11.69
CA THR A 168 -11.78 -13.11 -13.05
C THR A 168 -10.28 -13.34 -13.12
N THR A 169 -9.85 -14.16 -14.07
CA THR A 169 -8.45 -14.43 -14.43
C THR A 169 -8.02 -13.71 -15.71
N GLU A 170 -8.92 -13.00 -16.37
CA GLU A 170 -8.68 -12.41 -17.68
C GLU A 170 -7.52 -11.40 -17.68
N GLY A 171 -6.57 -11.59 -18.59
CA GLY A 171 -5.40 -10.71 -18.73
C GLY A 171 -4.36 -10.84 -17.61
N ARG A 172 -4.44 -11.88 -16.77
CA ARG A 172 -3.53 -12.10 -15.64
C ARG A 172 -2.74 -13.40 -15.80
N VAL A 173 -1.56 -13.42 -15.20
CA VAL A 173 -0.69 -14.60 -15.12
C VAL A 173 -0.85 -15.23 -13.74
N ALA A 174 -1.20 -16.52 -13.71
CA ALA A 174 -1.21 -17.29 -12.48
C ALA A 174 0.22 -17.72 -12.11
N VAL A 175 0.63 -17.44 -10.89
CA VAL A 175 1.89 -17.91 -10.31
C VAL A 175 1.63 -18.52 -8.94
N GLU A 176 2.49 -19.42 -8.49
CA GLU A 176 2.46 -19.89 -7.10
C GLU A 176 3.28 -18.94 -6.23
N VAL A 177 2.71 -18.52 -5.10
CA VAL A 177 3.40 -17.70 -4.10
C VAL A 177 3.37 -18.39 -2.75
N ARG A 178 4.36 -18.09 -1.92
CA ARG A 178 4.36 -18.47 -0.50
C ARG A 178 3.39 -17.56 0.25
N CYS A 179 2.47 -18.16 1.00
CA CYS A 179 1.64 -17.47 1.98
C CYS A 179 2.08 -17.80 3.40
N GLU A 180 2.12 -16.78 4.24
CA GLU A 180 2.25 -16.90 5.69
C GLU A 180 0.91 -16.59 6.34
N ALA A 181 0.62 -17.26 7.46
CA ALA A 181 -0.59 -16.99 8.21
C ALA A 181 -0.46 -15.61 8.89
N VAL A 182 -1.47 -14.76 8.72
CA VAL A 182 -1.47 -13.41 9.30
C VAL A 182 -1.27 -13.43 10.82
N ALA A 183 -1.82 -14.44 11.51
CA ALA A 183 -1.65 -14.58 12.96
C ALA A 183 -0.18 -14.79 13.35
N ASP A 184 0.55 -15.64 12.63
CA ASP A 184 1.95 -15.94 12.91
C ASP A 184 2.84 -14.73 12.59
N ALA A 185 2.58 -14.06 11.46
CA ALA A 185 3.31 -12.86 11.06
C ALA A 185 3.15 -11.72 12.08
N LEU A 186 1.92 -11.46 12.54
CA LEU A 186 1.66 -10.43 13.55
C LEU A 186 2.26 -10.80 14.91
N THR A 187 2.24 -12.09 15.28
CA THR A 187 2.90 -12.58 16.50
C THR A 187 4.40 -12.31 16.45
N ALA A 188 5.07 -12.65 15.35
CA ALA A 188 6.50 -12.42 15.17
C ALA A 188 6.87 -10.92 15.23
N VAL A 189 6.04 -10.04 14.67
CA VAL A 189 6.24 -8.58 14.78
C VAL A 189 6.07 -8.10 16.23
N LEU A 190 5.04 -8.59 16.94
CA LEU A 190 4.81 -8.24 18.35
C LEU A 190 5.94 -8.73 19.26
N GLU A 191 6.45 -9.94 19.04
CA GLU A 191 7.60 -10.48 19.79
C GLU A 191 8.86 -9.63 19.59
N ARG A 192 9.05 -9.11 18.37
CA ARG A 192 10.23 -8.32 18.01
C ARG A 192 10.14 -6.86 18.44
N GLU A 193 9.01 -6.20 18.21
CA GLU A 193 8.85 -4.75 18.37
C GLU A 193 8.02 -4.38 19.62
N GLY A 194 7.39 -5.35 20.28
CA GLY A 194 6.62 -5.19 21.52
C GLY A 194 5.23 -4.57 21.36
N ARG A 195 4.92 -3.98 20.20
CA ARG A 195 3.63 -3.35 19.86
C ARG A 195 3.43 -3.29 18.35
N ILE A 196 2.18 -3.08 17.92
CA ILE A 196 1.86 -2.68 16.55
C ILE A 196 0.90 -1.49 16.62
N ASP A 197 1.28 -0.35 16.06
CA ASP A 197 0.42 0.83 16.07
C ASP A 197 -0.61 0.81 14.95
N LEU A 198 -0.21 0.28 13.81
CA LEU A 198 -1.02 0.26 12.61
C LEU A 198 -0.80 -1.02 11.81
N VAL A 199 -1.90 -1.71 11.47
CA VAL A 199 -1.92 -2.72 10.42
C VAL A 199 -2.69 -2.15 9.24
N LYS A 200 -2.05 -2.05 8.08
CA LYS A 200 -2.71 -1.72 6.80
C LYS A 200 -2.91 -3.01 6.01
N VAL A 201 -4.11 -3.23 5.48
CA VAL A 201 -4.44 -4.38 4.62
C VAL A 201 -5.02 -3.89 3.29
N ASP A 202 -4.30 -4.12 2.21
CA ASP A 202 -4.72 -3.78 0.85
C ASP A 202 -4.09 -4.81 -0.08
N THR A 203 -4.88 -5.82 -0.42
CA THR A 203 -4.46 -7.10 -1.03
C THR A 203 -5.31 -7.45 -2.25
N GLU A 204 -6.03 -6.47 -2.77
CA GLU A 204 -6.93 -6.56 -3.92
C GLU A 204 -7.98 -7.68 -3.78
N GLY A 205 -8.56 -7.88 -2.58
CA GLY A 205 -9.76 -8.72 -2.39
C GLY A 205 -9.77 -9.61 -1.15
N SER A 206 -8.62 -9.88 -0.53
CA SER A 206 -8.52 -10.71 0.68
C SER A 206 -8.63 -9.95 2.00
N GLU A 207 -8.96 -8.65 1.98
CA GLU A 207 -8.88 -7.76 3.14
C GLU A 207 -9.75 -8.23 4.31
N ASP A 208 -11.01 -8.55 4.03
CA ASP A 208 -11.97 -8.98 5.04
C ASP A 208 -11.58 -10.34 5.63
N ALA A 209 -11.08 -11.26 4.79
CA ALA A 209 -10.63 -12.58 5.22
C ALA A 209 -9.39 -12.51 6.12
N ILE A 210 -8.40 -11.69 5.73
CA ILE A 210 -7.20 -11.44 6.53
C ILE A 210 -7.58 -10.82 7.88
N VAL A 211 -8.41 -9.78 7.88
CA VAL A 211 -8.80 -9.11 9.13
C VAL A 211 -9.63 -10.03 10.04
N ALA A 212 -10.51 -10.86 9.48
CA ALA A 212 -11.26 -11.85 10.25
C ALA A 212 -10.36 -12.96 10.86
N ALA A 213 -9.24 -13.26 10.22
CA ALA A 213 -8.28 -14.25 10.69
C ALA A 213 -7.34 -13.73 11.80
N ILE A 214 -7.36 -12.43 12.13
CA ILE A 214 -6.57 -11.87 13.24
C ILE A 214 -7.22 -12.27 14.57
N PRO A 215 -6.55 -13.07 15.42
CA PRO A 215 -7.10 -13.48 16.71
C PRO A 215 -7.36 -12.29 17.65
N THR A 216 -8.39 -12.38 18.47
CA THR A 216 -8.80 -11.31 19.41
C THR A 216 -7.67 -10.87 20.36
N HIS A 217 -6.81 -11.81 20.81
CA HIS A 217 -5.71 -11.50 21.71
C HIS A 217 -4.58 -10.70 21.01
N LEU A 218 -4.27 -10.99 19.74
CA LEU A 218 -3.35 -10.17 18.95
C LEU A 218 -3.97 -8.81 18.66
N ARG A 219 -5.26 -8.81 18.30
CA ARG A 219 -6.00 -7.58 18.03
C ARG A 219 -5.89 -6.60 19.19
N ALA A 220 -6.03 -7.04 20.44
CA ALA A 220 -5.89 -6.21 21.64
C ALA A 220 -4.54 -5.47 21.75
N SER A 221 -3.50 -5.96 21.07
CA SER A 221 -2.15 -5.37 21.07
C SER A 221 -1.88 -4.49 19.83
N ILE A 222 -2.88 -4.32 18.97
CA ILE A 222 -2.82 -3.49 17.75
C ILE A 222 -3.59 -2.19 17.97
N GLY A 223 -2.95 -1.03 17.75
CA GLY A 223 -3.60 0.28 17.93
C GLY A 223 -4.75 0.54 16.95
N GLU A 224 -4.50 0.34 15.66
CA GLU A 224 -5.50 0.50 14.60
C GLU A 224 -5.26 -0.53 13.47
N ILE A 225 -6.34 -1.08 12.93
CA ILE A 225 -6.34 -1.82 11.67
C ILE A 225 -7.09 -0.99 10.64
N VAL A 226 -6.46 -0.73 9.50
CA VAL A 226 -7.07 -0.06 8.34
C VAL A 226 -7.03 -1.01 7.15
N HIS A 227 -8.17 -1.21 6.49
CA HIS A 227 -8.19 -2.02 5.27
C HIS A 227 -8.96 -1.33 4.14
N GLU A 228 -8.65 -1.68 2.90
CA GLU A 228 -9.43 -1.21 1.75
C GLU A 228 -10.83 -1.83 1.77
N TYR A 229 -11.83 -1.05 1.33
CA TYR A 229 -13.20 -1.50 1.11
C TYR A 229 -13.76 -0.77 -0.11
N PRO A 230 -14.73 -1.33 -0.87
CA PRO A 230 -15.31 -0.65 -2.02
C PRO A 230 -15.68 0.83 -1.77
N GLY A 231 -14.88 1.73 -2.35
CA GLY A 231 -15.08 3.18 -2.26
C GLY A 231 -14.33 3.93 -1.15
N GLY A 232 -13.48 3.26 -0.35
CA GLY A 232 -12.66 3.91 0.66
C GLY A 232 -11.86 2.94 1.53
N VAL A 233 -11.71 3.29 2.82
CA VAL A 233 -11.06 2.43 3.81
C VAL A 233 -11.97 2.27 5.02
N ARG A 234 -11.91 1.12 5.68
CA ARG A 234 -12.52 0.88 6.99
C ARG A 234 -11.43 0.91 8.04
N ARG A 235 -11.77 1.43 9.22
CA ARG A 235 -10.87 1.50 10.37
C ARG A 235 -11.47 0.74 11.53
N ILE A 236 -10.63 0.02 12.23
CA ILE A 236 -10.95 -0.76 13.41
C ILE A 236 -9.96 -0.33 14.48
N ARG A 237 -10.48 0.14 15.62
CA ARG A 237 -9.69 0.52 16.79
C ARG A 237 -10.10 -0.37 17.96
N ASN A 238 -9.18 -0.62 18.86
CA ASN A 238 -9.52 -1.11 20.20
C ASN A 238 -9.96 0.03 21.10
#